data_AF-A0A800D997-F1
#
_entry.id   AF-A0A800D997-F1
#
_cell.length_a   1.000
_cell.length_b   1.000
_cell.length_c   1.000
_cell.angle_alpha   90.00
_cell.angle_beta   90.00
_cell.angle_gamma   90.00
#
_symmetry.space_group_name_H-M   'P 1'
#
loop_
_entity.id
_entity.type
_entity.pdbx_description
1 polymer ?
#
loop_
_entity_poly.entity_id
_entity_poly.type
_entity_poly.pdbx_seq_one_letter_code
_entity_poly.pdbx_strand_id
1 'polypeptide(L)'
;MEGRGMTTPRVLSREDVRRALPMGDAVEAMKRAFAQLSQGQAEVPLRVALPVERHNGVTLFMPGYLAEDDRMAVKIVSVFNDNPAKGLPL
;
A
#
# COMPACT_ATOMS: atom_id res chain seq x y z
N MET A 1 14.73 -31.94 0.38
CA MET A 1 14.91 -30.62 1.02
C MET A 1 15.66 -29.75 0.02
N GLU A 2 14.94 -28.99 -0.80
CA GLU A 2 15.54 -28.11 -1.81
C GLU A 2 15.55 -26.69 -1.25
N GLY A 3 16.75 -26.13 -1.13
CA GLY A 3 16.96 -24.79 -0.58
C GLY A 3 16.30 -23.76 -1.48
N ARG A 4 15.25 -23.08 -0.97
CA ARG A 4 14.71 -21.89 -1.60
C ARG A 4 15.80 -20.82 -1.60
N GLY A 5 16.43 -20.63 -2.76
CA GLY A 5 17.36 -19.53 -3.00
C GLY A 5 16.70 -18.21 -2.59
N MET A 6 17.45 -17.38 -1.87
CA MET A 6 16.98 -16.11 -1.34
C MET A 6 16.72 -15.16 -2.52
N THR A 7 15.45 -15.03 -2.93
CA THR A 7 15.06 -14.14 -4.03
C THR A 7 15.13 -12.69 -3.56
N THR A 8 15.93 -11.87 -4.25
CA THR A 8 15.99 -10.43 -4.00
C THR A 8 14.64 -9.77 -4.26
N PRO A 9 14.16 -8.86 -3.39
CA PRO A 9 12.94 -8.10 -3.63
C PRO A 9 13.00 -7.34 -4.96
N ARG A 10 11.92 -7.41 -5.75
CA ARG A 10 11.78 -6.55 -6.93
C ARG A 10 11.42 -5.14 -6.50
N VAL A 11 12.23 -4.17 -6.91
CA VAL A 11 11.97 -2.74 -6.69
C VAL A 11 11.34 -2.15 -7.94
N LEU A 12 10.20 -1.46 -7.78
CA LEU A 12 9.50 -0.76 -8.86
C LEU A 12 9.51 0.74 -8.55
N SER A 13 9.95 1.54 -9.53
CA SER A 13 9.88 3.00 -9.46
C SER A 13 8.46 3.51 -9.68
N ARG A 14 8.25 4.81 -9.42
CA ARG A 14 7.00 5.51 -9.78
C ARG A 14 6.59 5.28 -11.23
N GLU A 15 7.55 5.36 -12.15
CA GLU A 15 7.26 5.22 -13.57
C GLU A 15 6.93 3.78 -13.94
N ASP A 16 7.59 2.79 -13.30
CA ASP A 16 7.23 1.38 -13.49
C ASP A 16 5.79 1.11 -13.06
N VAL A 17 5.38 1.64 -11.90
CA VAL A 17 4.01 1.52 -11.39
C VAL A 17 3.02 2.21 -12.33
N ARG A 18 3.33 3.43 -12.82
CA ARG A 18 2.46 4.18 -13.73
C ARG A 18 2.22 3.44 -15.04
N ARG A 19 3.23 2.75 -15.57
CA ARG A 19 3.11 1.93 -16.78
C ARG A 19 2.39 0.61 -16.52
N ALA A 20 2.61 -0.01 -15.36
CA ALA A 20 2.06 -1.31 -15.02
C ALA A 20 0.58 -1.27 -14.58
N LEU A 21 0.08 -0.13 -14.10
CA LEU A 21 -1.28 0.02 -13.60
C LEU A 21 -1.98 1.28 -14.17
N PRO A 22 -2.46 1.23 -15.42
CA PRO A 22 -3.36 2.24 -15.98
C PRO A 22 -4.63 2.42 -15.14
N MET A 23 -5.26 3.59 -15.24
CA MET A 23 -6.41 3.93 -14.37
C MET A 23 -7.61 2.98 -14.54
N GLY A 24 -7.88 2.49 -15.75
CA GLY A 24 -8.96 1.51 -15.98
C GLY A 24 -8.73 0.21 -15.20
N ASP A 25 -7.50 -0.31 -15.23
CA ASP A 25 -7.12 -1.52 -14.50
C ASP A 25 -7.15 -1.31 -12.98
N ALA A 26 -6.77 -0.10 -12.52
CA ALA A 26 -6.88 0.28 -11.12
C ALA A 26 -8.34 0.25 -10.62
N VAL A 27 -9.28 0.76 -11.42
CA VAL A 27 -10.72 0.74 -11.07
C VAL A 27 -11.25 -0.69 -10.97
N GLU A 28 -10.93 -1.56 -11.93
CA GLU A 28 -11.37 -2.97 -11.89
C GLU A 28 -10.71 -3.76 -10.76
N ALA A 29 -9.45 -3.47 -10.42
CA ALA A 29 -8.79 -4.03 -9.26
C ALA A 29 -9.51 -3.62 -7.96
N MET A 30 -9.83 -2.34 -7.80
CA MET A 30 -10.52 -1.84 -6.61
C MET A 30 -11.94 -2.38 -6.48
N LYS A 31 -12.67 -2.52 -7.59
CA LYS A 31 -14.01 -3.14 -7.61
C LYS A 31 -13.98 -4.56 -7.04
N ARG A 32 -13.01 -5.38 -7.46
CA ARG A 32 -12.83 -6.75 -6.94
C ARG A 32 -12.45 -6.76 -5.47
N ALA A 33 -11.47 -5.94 -5.07
CA ALA A 33 -11.04 -5.84 -3.69
C ALA A 33 -12.18 -5.44 -2.73
N PHE A 34 -13.00 -4.46 -3.12
CA PHE A 34 -14.17 -4.07 -2.32
C PHE A 34 -15.28 -5.12 -2.33
N ALA A 35 -15.48 -5.85 -3.44
CA ALA A 35 -16.43 -6.97 -3.47
C ALA A 35 -16.02 -8.06 -2.45
N GLN A 36 -14.76 -8.49 -2.46
CA GLN A 36 -14.23 -9.45 -1.48
C GLN A 36 -14.37 -8.94 -0.04
N LEU A 37 -14.03 -7.66 0.22
CA LEU A 37 -14.21 -7.05 1.54
C LEU A 37 -15.66 -7.12 2.01
N SER A 38 -16.62 -6.76 1.14
CA SER A 38 -18.05 -6.79 1.46
C SER A 38 -18.59 -8.20 1.72
N GLN A 39 -17.93 -9.22 1.17
CA GLN A 39 -18.26 -10.63 1.34
C GLN A 39 -17.51 -11.30 2.51
N GLY A 40 -16.75 -10.53 3.29
CA GLY A 40 -15.94 -11.06 4.40
C GLY A 40 -14.75 -11.92 3.94
N GLN A 41 -14.31 -11.76 2.68
CA GLN A 41 -13.18 -12.49 2.08
C GLN A 41 -11.88 -11.67 2.07
N ALA A 42 -11.81 -10.64 2.91
CA ALA A 42 -10.62 -9.81 3.06
C ALA A 42 -10.36 -9.49 4.52
N GLU A 43 -9.09 -9.51 4.91
CA GLU A 43 -8.60 -9.05 6.21
C GLU A 43 -7.99 -7.66 6.03
N VAL A 44 -8.72 -6.63 6.47
CA VAL A 44 -8.31 -5.22 6.38
C VAL A 44 -8.45 -4.59 7.77
N PRO A 45 -7.45 -4.73 8.65
CA PRO A 45 -7.53 -4.16 10.00
C PRO A 45 -7.49 -2.63 9.94
N LEU A 46 -7.86 -1.99 11.05
CA LEU A 46 -7.72 -0.55 11.20
C LEU A 46 -6.25 -0.14 11.01
N ARG A 47 -6.02 0.90 10.20
CA ARG A 47 -4.68 1.47 9.99
C ARG A 47 -4.03 1.86 11.33
N VAL A 48 -2.75 1.55 11.46
CA VAL A 48 -1.94 1.97 12.61
C VAL A 48 -1.37 3.36 12.32
N ALA A 49 -1.66 4.32 13.18
CA ALA A 49 -1.08 5.66 13.10
C ALA A 49 0.06 5.81 14.11
N LEU A 50 1.22 6.25 13.61
CA LEU A 50 2.38 6.58 14.42
C LEU A 50 2.65 8.09 14.29
N PRO A 51 2.22 8.90 15.28
CA PRO A 51 2.49 10.34 15.30
C PRO A 51 3.99 10.62 15.35
N VAL A 52 4.44 11.62 14.59
CA VAL A 52 5.80 12.14 14.58
C VAL A 52 5.73 13.63 14.94
N GLU A 53 5.28 13.90 16.17
CA GLU A 53 4.87 15.23 16.63
C GLU A 53 5.94 16.31 16.42
N ARG A 54 7.20 15.98 16.69
CA ARG A 54 8.37 16.88 16.48
C ARG A 54 8.47 17.41 15.04
N HIS A 55 7.91 16.71 14.07
CA HIS A 55 7.98 17.04 12.65
C HIS A 55 6.59 17.35 12.05
N ASN A 56 5.58 17.62 12.90
CA ASN A 56 4.23 17.94 12.46
C ASN A 56 3.69 16.91 11.43
N GLY A 57 3.86 15.62 11.73
CA GLY A 57 3.54 14.56 10.79
C GLY A 57 3.07 13.26 11.44
N VAL A 58 2.68 12.32 10.59
CA VAL A 58 2.21 10.99 10.96
C VAL A 58 2.66 9.98 9.90
N THR A 59 3.08 8.79 10.34
CA THR A 59 3.27 7.63 9.46
C THR A 59 2.17 6.62 9.71
N LEU A 60 1.55 6.14 8.64
CA LEU A 60 0.46 5.18 8.65
C LEU A 60 0.96 3.84 8.10
N PHE A 61 0.64 2.76 8.82
CA PHE A 61 0.81 1.40 8.34
C PHE A 61 -0.57 0.83 8.01
N MET A 62 -0.75 0.43 6.76
CA MET A 62 -2.03 -0.01 6.22
C MET A 62 -1.87 -1.40 5.59
N PRO A 63 -1.89 -2.48 6.39
CA PRO A 63 -1.86 -3.84 5.88
C PRO A 63 -3.23 -4.27 5.33
N GLY A 64 -3.24 -5.20 4.38
CA GLY A 64 -4.46 -5.83 3.87
C GLY A 64 -4.14 -7.17 3.22
N TYR A 65 -5.06 -8.12 3.35
CA TYR A 65 -5.00 -9.44 2.72
C TYR A 65 -6.33 -9.76 2.04
N LEU A 66 -6.27 -10.13 0.77
CA LEU A 66 -7.40 -10.57 -0.06
C LEU A 66 -7.32 -12.09 -0.19
N ALA A 67 -8.26 -12.81 0.44
CA ALA A 67 -8.18 -14.26 0.57
C ALA A 67 -8.44 -15.00 -0.75
N GLU A 68 -9.36 -14.49 -1.58
CA GLU A 68 -9.66 -15.09 -2.89
C GLU A 68 -8.48 -14.97 -3.86
N ASP A 69 -7.77 -13.84 -3.81
CA ASP A 69 -6.63 -13.57 -4.70
C ASP A 69 -5.29 -14.12 -4.17
N ASP A 70 -5.26 -14.59 -2.91
CA ASP A 70 -4.05 -14.93 -2.14
C ASP A 70 -2.98 -13.82 -2.21
N ARG A 71 -3.40 -12.57 -1.94
CA ARG A 71 -2.54 -11.38 -2.00
C ARG A 71 -2.49 -10.65 -0.67
N MET A 72 -1.27 -10.45 -0.17
CA MET A 72 -0.98 -9.60 0.98
C MET A 72 -0.16 -8.39 0.55
N ALA A 73 -0.51 -7.23 1.08
CA ALA A 73 0.27 -6.02 0.91
C ALA A 73 0.23 -5.17 2.18
N VAL A 74 1.25 -4.32 2.33
CA VAL A 74 1.25 -3.22 3.29
C VAL A 74 1.62 -1.94 2.57
N LYS A 75 0.83 -0.89 2.79
CA LYS A 75 1.20 0.47 2.40
C LYS A 75 1.73 1.20 3.62
N ILE A 76 2.94 1.73 3.49
CA ILE A 76 3.51 2.71 4.42
C ILE A 76 3.38 4.06 3.75
N VAL A 77 2.65 4.97 4.38
CA VAL A 77 2.47 6.34 3.88
C VAL A 77 2.71 7.32 5.01
N SER A 78 3.45 8.38 4.72
CA SER A 78 3.71 9.44 5.68
C SER A 78 3.12 10.75 5.18
N VAL A 79 2.50 11.49 6.09
CA VAL A 79 1.96 12.82 5.84
C VAL A 79 2.67 13.77 6.79
N PHE A 80 3.41 14.71 6.23
CA PHE A 80 4.14 15.74 6.98
C PHE A 80 3.64 17.10 6.53
N ASN A 81 2.93 17.81 7.41
CA ASN A 81 2.22 19.02 7.04
C ASN A 81 3.17 20.16 6.60
N ASP A 82 4.44 20.10 6.99
CA ASP A 82 5.46 21.09 6.64
C ASP A 82 6.14 20.81 5.27
N ASN A 83 5.79 19.71 4.58
CA ASN A 83 6.40 19.35 3.29
C ASN A 83 6.22 20.41 2.19
N PRO A 84 5.02 21.02 2.01
CA PRO A 84 4.84 22.04 0.97
C PRO A 84 5.80 23.23 1.12
N ALA A 85 6.10 23.65 2.34
CA ALA A 85 7.05 24.74 2.62
C ALA A 85 8.50 24.37 2.23
N LYS A 86 8.78 23.07 2.05
CA LYS A 86 10.08 22.52 1.65
C LYS A 86 10.12 22.11 0.17
N GLY A 87 9.06 22.38 -0.59
CA GLY A 87 8.93 21.94 -1.99
C GLY A 87 8.70 20.43 -2.14
N LEU A 88 8.23 19.75 -1.10
CA LEU A 88 7.91 18.31 -1.11
C LEU A 88 6.39 18.10 -1.20
N PRO A 89 5.93 16.93 -1.70
CA PRO A 89 4.52 16.57 -1.67
C PRO A 89 3.97 16.49 -0.23
N LEU A 90 2.72 16.92 -0.05
CA LEU A 90 1.98 16.70 1.19
C LEU A 90 1.64 15.21 1.39
#